data_AF-A0A7C3CW40-F1
#
_entry.id   AF-A0A7C3CW40-F1
#
_cell.length_a   1.000
_cell.length_b   1.000
_cell.length_c   1.000
_cell.angle_alpha   90.00
_cell.angle_beta   90.00
_cell.angle_gamma   90.00
#
_symmetry.space_group_name_H-M   'P 1'
#
loop_
_entity.id
_entity.type
_entity.pdbx_description
1 polymer ?
#
loop_
_entity_poly.entity_id
_entity_poly.type
_entity_poly.pdbx_seq_one_letter_code
_entity_poly.pdbx_strand_id
1 'polypeptide(L)'
;MEDLRGQIAAIRAYDARRRNDFARSIRLLQEAQARLAPDNQVVRTAVSQSLGQAWLFAGDLNEAADAFRAAQSLGESSGNELAGMVATGQQAAVLIAQGRLGQAADLCRAAIDRYLAQHEQPSPVLCHPYAFLGQVLYEWNHVTEAVEHLAQSVLWSHQIGYGSAGAPVHLMTALLEWVRLTQAARSEPIRLSEKVSAILQKIPAEIDVVDIHAWRVRLWLVQGDLALAVRWAEACKAGERPPNAWPLHRDLALAQVLMAQRQPEQALDILKRARQDARSTDGQGCLIQALTLEALIHQANGHMDRALTPLAEALTLARPAGYMRTFVDEGPAMATLLRQAAARDIVPEYVDELLSAFPRQSAMPDLQPVPLIEPLSSREVEVLTLMAAGLSNQEIADRLILALGTVKKHSHNIYGKLGVRSRSQAILRAAELGLIPPR
;
A
#
# COMPACT_ATOMS: atom_id res chain seq x y z
N MET A 1 -18.74 15.35 -40.32
CA MET A 1 -19.88 14.84 -39.54
C MET A 1 -19.53 13.58 -38.76
N GLU A 2 -18.86 12.58 -39.39
CA GLU A 2 -18.43 11.36 -38.68
C GLU A 2 -17.40 11.62 -37.56
N ASP A 3 -16.40 12.48 -37.79
CA ASP A 3 -15.41 12.81 -36.74
C ASP A 3 -16.07 13.41 -35.48
N LEU A 4 -16.96 14.38 -35.65
CA LEU A 4 -17.72 14.97 -34.54
C LEU A 4 -18.59 13.92 -33.82
N ARG A 5 -19.18 12.97 -34.54
CA ARG A 5 -19.91 11.84 -33.93
C ARG A 5 -18.98 10.95 -33.11
N GLY A 6 -17.75 10.73 -33.58
CA GLY A 6 -16.71 10.02 -32.84
C GLY A 6 -16.33 10.75 -31.54
N GLN A 7 -16.12 12.06 -31.60
CA GLN A 7 -15.83 12.89 -30.41
C GLN A 7 -16.99 12.85 -29.40
N ILE A 8 -18.24 12.95 -29.87
CA ILE A 8 -19.44 12.84 -29.01
C ILE A 8 -19.53 11.46 -28.35
N ALA A 9 -19.21 10.39 -29.10
CA ALA A 9 -19.18 9.03 -28.55
C ALA A 9 -18.13 8.89 -27.45
N ALA A 10 -16.93 9.47 -27.63
CA ALA A 10 -15.89 9.50 -26.60
C ALA A 10 -16.33 10.23 -25.32
N ILE A 11 -17.02 11.37 -25.45
CA ILE A 11 -17.56 12.10 -24.29
C ILE A 11 -18.65 11.28 -23.57
N ARG A 12 -19.54 10.63 -24.33
CA ARG A 12 -20.57 9.75 -23.74
C ARG A 12 -19.95 8.53 -23.05
N ALA A 13 -18.86 8.01 -23.57
CA ALA A 13 -18.13 6.91 -22.95
C ALA A 13 -17.54 7.31 -21.59
N TYR A 14 -17.09 8.56 -21.46
CA TYR A 14 -16.62 9.11 -20.19
C TYR A 14 -17.72 9.16 -19.14
N ASP A 15 -18.93 9.61 -19.48
CA ASP A 15 -20.09 9.59 -18.57
C ASP A 15 -20.50 8.15 -18.20
N ALA A 16 -20.50 7.22 -19.17
CA ALA A 16 -20.77 5.81 -18.89
C ALA A 16 -19.75 5.21 -17.90
N ARG A 17 -18.46 5.50 -18.10
CA ARG A 17 -17.38 5.06 -17.19
C ARG A 17 -17.53 5.65 -15.79
N ARG A 18 -17.90 6.94 -15.67
CA ARG A 18 -18.18 7.58 -14.37
C ARG A 18 -19.33 6.92 -13.61
N ARG A 19 -20.25 6.25 -14.31
CA ARG A 19 -21.37 5.50 -13.72
C ARG A 19 -21.06 4.01 -13.56
N ASN A 20 -19.79 3.61 -13.72
CA ASN A 20 -19.33 2.22 -13.69
C ASN A 20 -19.98 1.30 -14.77
N ASP A 21 -20.54 1.88 -15.84
CA ASP A 21 -21.05 1.12 -16.99
C ASP A 21 -19.92 0.92 -18.02
N PHE A 22 -18.97 0.06 -17.67
CA PHE A 22 -17.76 -0.19 -18.46
C PHE A 22 -18.09 -0.84 -19.81
N ALA A 23 -19.06 -1.76 -19.87
CA ALA A 23 -19.49 -2.40 -21.10
C ALA A 23 -20.03 -1.38 -22.12
N ARG A 24 -20.85 -0.41 -21.66
CA ARG A 24 -21.29 0.69 -22.53
C ARG A 24 -20.15 1.63 -22.89
N SER A 25 -19.25 1.94 -21.95
CA SER A 25 -18.09 2.79 -22.20
C SER A 25 -17.21 2.21 -23.32
N ILE A 26 -16.87 0.92 -23.24
CA ILE A 26 -16.08 0.19 -24.24
C ILE A 26 -16.74 0.27 -25.62
N ARG A 27 -18.03 -0.06 -25.73
CA ARG A 27 -18.75 0.00 -27.02
C ARG A 27 -18.72 1.41 -27.63
N LEU A 28 -18.92 2.44 -26.81
CA LEU A 28 -18.89 3.84 -27.26
C LEU A 28 -17.48 4.28 -27.69
N LEU A 29 -16.43 3.78 -27.02
CA LEU A 29 -15.04 4.07 -27.38
C LEU A 29 -14.62 3.36 -28.67
N GLN A 30 -15.07 2.13 -28.89
CA GLN A 30 -14.88 1.41 -30.16
C GLN A 30 -15.61 2.12 -31.30
N GLU A 31 -16.84 2.60 -31.07
CA GLU A 31 -17.59 3.43 -32.02
C GLU A 31 -16.85 4.75 -32.31
N ALA A 32 -16.29 5.39 -31.28
CA ALA A 32 -15.47 6.60 -31.45
C ALA A 32 -14.25 6.31 -32.33
N GLN A 33 -13.50 5.24 -32.02
CA GLN A 33 -12.29 4.86 -32.75
C GLN A 33 -12.55 4.56 -34.24
N ALA A 34 -13.70 3.97 -34.56
CA ALA A 34 -14.11 3.70 -35.95
C ALA A 34 -14.49 4.97 -36.74
N ARG A 35 -14.86 6.05 -36.06
CA ARG A 35 -15.40 7.28 -36.70
C ARG A 35 -14.45 8.47 -36.66
N LEU A 36 -13.45 8.47 -35.78
CA LEU A 36 -12.48 9.55 -35.66
C LEU A 36 -11.60 9.63 -36.91
N ALA A 37 -11.42 10.85 -37.40
CA ALA A 37 -10.61 11.09 -38.58
C ALA A 37 -9.13 10.72 -38.32
N PRO A 38 -8.39 10.19 -39.32
CA PRO A 38 -7.01 9.75 -39.15
C PRO A 38 -6.03 10.85 -38.68
N ASP A 39 -6.30 12.09 -39.05
CA ASP A 39 -5.55 13.30 -38.70
C ASP A 39 -5.82 13.80 -37.26
N ASN A 40 -6.91 13.36 -36.63
CA ASN A 40 -7.27 13.71 -35.26
C ASN A 40 -6.50 12.88 -34.21
N GLN A 41 -5.17 12.88 -34.31
CA GLN A 41 -4.30 12.01 -33.51
C GLN A 41 -4.44 12.25 -32.00
N VAL A 42 -4.64 13.50 -31.57
CA VAL A 42 -4.80 13.84 -30.14
C VAL A 42 -6.03 13.14 -29.54
N VAL A 43 -7.19 13.22 -30.20
CA VAL A 43 -8.42 12.58 -29.70
C VAL A 43 -8.32 11.07 -29.83
N ARG A 44 -7.70 10.54 -30.89
CA ARG A 44 -7.46 9.09 -31.03
C ARG A 44 -6.57 8.52 -29.93
N THR A 45 -5.54 9.26 -29.52
CA THR A 45 -4.70 8.90 -28.36
C THR A 45 -5.54 8.87 -27.08
N ALA A 46 -6.33 9.92 -26.84
CA ALA A 46 -7.19 9.99 -25.65
C ALA A 46 -8.27 8.89 -25.61
N VAL A 47 -8.85 8.53 -26.77
CA VAL A 47 -9.80 7.42 -26.90
C VAL A 47 -9.12 6.09 -26.62
N SER A 48 -7.92 5.87 -27.17
CA SER A 48 -7.16 4.62 -26.93
C SER A 48 -6.77 4.47 -25.45
N GLN A 49 -6.34 5.55 -24.80
CA GLN A 49 -6.08 5.57 -23.34
C GLN A 49 -7.36 5.28 -22.55
N SER A 50 -8.48 5.90 -22.92
CA SER A 50 -9.77 5.70 -22.26
C SER A 50 -10.28 4.27 -22.44
N LEU A 51 -10.05 3.67 -23.61
CA LEU A 51 -10.40 2.29 -23.91
C LEU A 51 -9.57 1.33 -23.05
N GLY A 52 -8.26 1.57 -22.93
CA GLY A 52 -7.39 0.82 -22.03
C GLY A 52 -7.85 0.90 -20.58
N GLN A 53 -8.21 2.08 -20.09
CA GLN A 53 -8.78 2.23 -18.74
C GLN A 53 -10.11 1.46 -18.59
N ALA A 54 -11.00 1.54 -19.59
CA ALA A 54 -12.29 0.86 -19.52
C ALA A 54 -12.13 -0.67 -19.50
N TRP A 55 -11.21 -1.22 -20.31
CA TRP A 55 -10.86 -2.64 -20.27
C TRP A 55 -10.20 -3.05 -18.97
N LEU A 56 -9.30 -2.21 -18.44
CA LEU A 56 -8.66 -2.41 -17.15
C LEU A 56 -9.70 -2.55 -16.03
N PHE A 57 -10.66 -1.61 -15.97
CA PHE A 57 -11.76 -1.68 -15.01
C PHE A 57 -12.75 -2.82 -15.28
N ALA A 58 -12.92 -3.19 -16.55
CA ALA A 58 -13.64 -4.40 -16.96
C ALA A 58 -12.79 -5.67 -16.85
N GLY A 59 -11.63 -5.61 -16.20
CA GLY A 59 -10.81 -6.76 -15.86
C GLY A 59 -10.12 -7.50 -17.00
N ASP A 60 -10.19 -6.99 -18.23
CA ASP A 60 -9.49 -7.61 -19.36
C ASP A 60 -8.11 -6.96 -19.51
N LEU A 61 -7.12 -7.54 -18.81
CA LEU A 61 -5.75 -7.02 -18.80
C LEU A 61 -5.09 -7.08 -20.18
N ASN A 62 -5.48 -8.03 -21.04
CA ASN A 62 -4.89 -8.17 -22.37
C ASN A 62 -5.40 -7.07 -23.30
N GLU A 63 -6.72 -6.88 -23.37
CA GLU A 63 -7.33 -5.80 -24.15
C GLU A 63 -6.91 -4.42 -23.63
N ALA A 64 -6.73 -4.27 -22.30
CA ALA A 64 -6.18 -3.06 -21.72
C ALA A 64 -4.75 -2.79 -22.21
N ALA A 65 -3.88 -3.80 -22.20
CA ALA A 65 -2.50 -3.68 -22.69
C ALA A 65 -2.44 -3.30 -24.16
N ASP A 66 -3.29 -3.90 -25.01
CA ASP A 66 -3.37 -3.57 -26.44
C ASP A 66 -3.81 -2.12 -26.68
N ALA A 67 -4.83 -1.66 -25.96
CA ALA A 67 -5.31 -0.29 -26.06
C ALA A 67 -4.26 0.74 -25.60
N PHE A 68 -3.50 0.45 -24.54
CA PHE A 68 -2.41 1.33 -24.08
C PHE A 68 -1.20 1.30 -25.03
N ARG A 69 -0.87 0.16 -25.65
CA ARG A 69 0.14 0.12 -26.74
C ARG A 69 -0.26 0.99 -27.91
N ALA A 70 -1.53 0.92 -28.34
CA ALA A 70 -2.07 1.78 -29.39
C ALA A 70 -1.98 3.26 -29.01
N ALA A 71 -2.33 3.61 -27.76
CA ALA A 71 -2.20 4.97 -27.25
C ALA A 71 -0.75 5.48 -27.26
N GLN A 72 0.22 4.64 -26.87
CA GLN A 72 1.63 5.00 -26.90
C GLN A 72 2.10 5.30 -28.33
N SER A 73 1.80 4.40 -29.27
CA SER A 73 2.19 4.57 -30.68
C SER A 73 1.60 5.85 -31.28
N LEU A 74 0.32 6.14 -31.00
CA LEU A 74 -0.33 7.37 -31.45
C LEU A 74 0.29 8.62 -30.79
N GLY A 75 0.56 8.57 -29.48
CA GLY A 75 1.23 9.64 -28.74
C GLY A 75 2.61 9.97 -29.30
N GLU A 76 3.44 8.96 -29.53
CA GLU A 76 4.78 9.11 -30.13
C GLU A 76 4.69 9.67 -31.56
N SER A 77 3.78 9.17 -32.40
CA SER A 77 3.63 9.64 -33.79
C SER A 77 3.10 11.07 -33.93
N SER A 78 2.42 11.58 -32.89
CA SER A 78 1.82 12.93 -32.87
C SER A 78 2.71 13.99 -32.23
N GLY A 79 3.90 13.61 -31.75
CA GLY A 79 4.78 14.50 -30.97
C GLY A 79 4.24 14.82 -29.57
N ASN A 80 3.19 14.13 -29.11
CA ASN A 80 2.65 14.29 -27.77
C ASN A 80 3.36 13.34 -26.79
N GLU A 81 4.59 13.71 -26.43
CA GLU A 81 5.45 12.93 -25.55
C GLU A 81 4.80 12.63 -24.20
N LEU A 82 4.08 13.59 -23.63
CA LEU A 82 3.36 13.40 -22.36
C LEU A 82 2.35 12.24 -22.47
N ALA A 83 1.55 12.22 -23.54
CA ALA A 83 0.58 11.15 -23.75
C ALA A 83 1.26 9.78 -23.96
N GLY A 84 2.39 9.75 -24.66
CA GLY A 84 3.21 8.55 -24.82
C GLY A 84 3.77 8.01 -23.49
N MET A 85 4.29 8.89 -22.63
CA MET A 85 4.80 8.50 -21.31
C MET A 85 3.71 8.03 -20.35
N VAL A 86 2.52 8.65 -20.40
CA VAL A 86 1.34 8.19 -19.64
C VAL A 86 0.92 6.80 -20.07
N ALA A 87 0.84 6.55 -21.38
CA ALA A 87 0.49 5.24 -21.92
C ALA A 87 1.53 4.18 -21.56
N THR A 88 2.82 4.54 -21.52
CA THR A 88 3.90 3.67 -21.06
C THR A 88 3.70 3.26 -19.59
N GLY A 89 3.42 4.22 -18.70
CA GLY A 89 3.15 3.89 -17.30
C GLY A 89 1.90 3.04 -17.11
N GLN A 90 0.84 3.29 -17.89
CA GLN A 90 -0.37 2.47 -17.85
C GLN A 90 -0.12 1.02 -18.29
N GLN A 91 0.74 0.79 -19.29
CA GLN A 91 1.20 -0.55 -19.65
C GLN A 91 2.00 -1.20 -18.51
N ALA A 92 2.89 -0.46 -17.86
CA ALA A 92 3.61 -0.97 -16.70
C ALA A 92 2.66 -1.36 -15.56
N ALA A 93 1.60 -0.60 -15.31
CA ALA A 93 0.56 -0.93 -14.34
C ALA A 93 -0.13 -2.27 -14.67
N VAL A 94 -0.47 -2.51 -15.94
CA VAL A 94 -1.03 -3.78 -16.39
C VAL A 94 -0.06 -4.94 -16.17
N LEU A 95 1.22 -4.75 -16.53
CA LEU A 95 2.25 -5.77 -16.33
C LEU A 95 2.43 -6.10 -14.84
N ILE A 96 2.39 -5.10 -13.95
CA ILE A 96 2.42 -5.31 -12.49
C ILE A 96 1.20 -6.10 -12.02
N ALA A 97 -0.01 -5.77 -12.50
CA ALA A 97 -1.22 -6.53 -12.19
C ALA A 97 -1.12 -7.99 -12.67
N GLN A 98 -0.47 -8.21 -13.81
CA GLN A 98 -0.18 -9.53 -14.38
C GLN A 98 0.95 -10.30 -13.67
N GLY A 99 1.59 -9.73 -12.64
CA GLY A 99 2.72 -10.37 -11.95
C GLY A 99 4.06 -10.26 -12.69
N ARG A 100 4.11 -9.52 -13.81
CA ARG A 100 5.28 -9.42 -14.71
C ARG A 100 6.16 -8.24 -14.33
N LEU A 101 6.64 -8.21 -13.09
CA LEU A 101 7.41 -7.09 -12.53
C LEU A 101 8.67 -6.76 -13.34
N GLY A 102 9.41 -7.77 -13.79
CA GLY A 102 10.60 -7.56 -14.64
C GLY A 102 10.28 -6.82 -15.94
N GLN A 103 9.24 -7.25 -16.65
CA GLN A 103 8.81 -6.60 -17.90
C GLN A 103 8.33 -5.16 -17.64
N ALA A 104 7.65 -4.92 -16.52
CA ALA A 104 7.23 -3.57 -16.13
C ALA A 104 8.44 -2.64 -15.87
N ALA A 105 9.44 -3.13 -15.15
CA ALA A 105 10.67 -2.36 -14.90
C ALA A 105 11.44 -2.08 -16.19
N ASP A 106 11.60 -3.09 -17.06
CA ASP A 106 12.30 -2.95 -18.34
C ASP A 106 11.59 -1.95 -19.25
N LEU A 107 10.26 -1.98 -19.31
CA LEU A 107 9.46 -1.02 -20.06
C LEU A 107 9.67 0.42 -19.57
N CYS A 108 9.62 0.64 -18.26
CA CYS A 108 9.85 1.95 -17.67
C CYS A 108 11.28 2.44 -17.89
N ARG A 109 12.29 1.59 -17.68
CA ARG A 109 13.71 1.93 -17.91
C ARG A 109 13.97 2.28 -19.36
N ALA A 110 13.51 1.46 -20.30
CA ALA A 110 13.68 1.71 -21.73
C ALA A 110 13.04 3.05 -22.17
N ALA A 111 11.90 3.42 -21.59
CA ALA A 111 11.27 4.72 -21.87
C ALA A 111 12.08 5.90 -21.30
N ILE A 112 12.61 5.77 -20.08
CA ILE A 112 13.48 6.77 -19.45
C ILE A 112 14.78 6.92 -20.25
N ASP A 113 15.46 5.82 -20.55
CA ASP A 113 16.75 5.82 -21.26
C ASP A 113 16.61 6.41 -22.66
N ARG A 114 15.54 6.04 -23.39
CA ARG A 114 15.23 6.61 -24.71
C ARG A 114 14.98 8.11 -24.64
N TYR A 115 14.29 8.60 -23.60
CA TYR A 115 14.07 10.02 -23.41
C TYR A 115 15.37 10.77 -23.17
N LEU A 116 16.21 10.27 -22.25
CA LEU A 116 17.50 10.88 -21.89
C LEU A 116 18.55 10.77 -23.00
N ALA A 117 18.42 9.80 -23.91
CA ALA A 117 19.24 9.74 -25.11
C ALA A 117 18.93 10.87 -26.11
N GLN A 118 17.71 11.42 -26.06
CA GLN A 118 17.25 12.50 -26.94
C GLN A 118 17.26 13.87 -26.27
N HIS A 119 17.36 13.92 -24.93
CA HIS A 119 17.26 15.12 -24.12
C HIS A 119 18.38 15.19 -23.08
N GLU A 120 19.02 16.34 -22.93
CA GLU A 120 20.13 16.53 -21.98
C GLU A 120 19.71 16.42 -20.50
N GLN A 121 18.42 16.63 -20.19
CA GLN A 121 17.92 16.61 -18.82
C GLN A 121 16.59 15.86 -18.70
N PRO A 122 16.34 15.21 -17.55
CA PRO A 122 15.04 14.64 -17.24
C PRO A 122 13.95 15.72 -17.22
N SER A 123 12.75 15.36 -17.68
CA SER A 123 11.60 16.26 -17.78
C SER A 123 10.40 15.72 -17.02
N PRO A 124 9.49 16.59 -16.53
CA PRO A 124 8.28 16.17 -15.84
C PRO A 124 7.37 15.19 -16.58
N VAL A 125 7.48 15.07 -17.90
CA VAL A 125 6.79 14.05 -18.71
C VAL A 125 7.12 12.61 -18.27
N LEU A 126 8.27 12.39 -17.64
CA LEU A 126 8.71 11.09 -17.13
C LEU A 126 8.04 10.64 -15.82
N CYS A 127 7.12 11.45 -15.26
CA CYS A 127 6.47 11.15 -13.98
C CYS A 127 5.86 9.74 -13.89
N HIS A 128 5.21 9.24 -14.95
CA HIS A 128 4.56 7.92 -14.95
C HIS A 128 5.57 6.76 -14.97
N PRO A 129 6.55 6.71 -15.89
CA PRO A 129 7.63 5.72 -15.82
C PRO A 129 8.35 5.68 -14.46
N TYR A 130 8.65 6.83 -13.88
CA TYR A 130 9.29 6.89 -12.55
C TYR A 130 8.40 6.31 -11.44
N ALA A 131 7.10 6.60 -11.46
CA ALA A 131 6.16 6.04 -10.49
C ALA A 131 6.12 4.52 -10.50
N PHE A 132 5.88 3.92 -11.67
CA PHE A 132 5.73 2.48 -11.78
C PHE A 132 7.06 1.74 -11.61
N LEU A 133 8.19 2.33 -12.03
CA LEU A 133 9.50 1.79 -11.67
C LEU A 133 9.73 1.82 -10.17
N GLY A 134 9.37 2.92 -9.50
CA GLY A 134 9.43 3.03 -8.04
C GLY A 134 8.57 1.98 -7.33
N GLN A 135 7.39 1.65 -7.86
CA GLN A 135 6.55 0.57 -7.35
C GLN A 135 7.21 -0.81 -7.49
N VAL A 136 7.85 -1.10 -8.63
CA VAL A 136 8.55 -2.38 -8.83
C VAL A 136 9.78 -2.47 -7.94
N LEU A 137 10.59 -1.40 -7.87
CA LEU A 137 11.74 -1.30 -6.96
C LEU A 137 11.30 -1.52 -5.51
N TYR A 138 10.16 -0.95 -5.12
CA TYR A 138 9.59 -1.20 -3.80
C TYR A 138 9.34 -2.69 -3.61
N GLU A 139 8.61 -3.33 -4.52
CA GLU A 139 8.26 -4.75 -4.40
C GLU A 139 9.49 -5.66 -4.33
N TRP A 140 10.57 -5.30 -5.04
CA TRP A 140 11.90 -5.96 -4.98
C TRP A 140 12.74 -5.58 -3.74
N ASN A 141 12.15 -4.89 -2.75
CA ASN A 141 12.82 -4.45 -1.52
C ASN A 141 13.96 -3.43 -1.71
N HIS A 142 14.04 -2.76 -2.86
CA HIS A 142 14.91 -1.60 -3.11
C HIS A 142 14.28 -0.31 -2.55
N VAL A 143 14.02 -0.29 -1.25
CA VAL A 143 13.21 0.73 -0.56
C VAL A 143 13.73 2.15 -0.79
N THR A 144 15.04 2.36 -0.70
CA THR A 144 15.65 3.69 -0.87
C THR A 144 15.46 4.22 -2.29
N GLU A 145 15.80 3.42 -3.29
CA GLU A 145 15.65 3.78 -4.71
C GLU A 145 14.16 4.01 -5.05
N ALA A 146 13.26 3.20 -4.48
CA ALA A 146 11.82 3.37 -4.64
C ALA A 146 11.33 4.73 -4.13
N VAL A 147 11.79 5.17 -2.94
CA VAL A 147 11.46 6.50 -2.39
C VAL A 147 11.92 7.61 -3.32
N GLU A 148 13.14 7.53 -3.85
CA GLU A 148 13.68 8.53 -4.77
C GLU A 148 12.83 8.66 -6.03
N HIS A 149 12.52 7.53 -6.68
CA HIS A 149 11.71 7.50 -7.90
C HIS A 149 10.29 8.02 -7.66
N LEU A 150 9.63 7.55 -6.59
CA LEU A 150 8.27 7.97 -6.25
C LEU A 150 8.21 9.44 -5.84
N ALA A 151 9.20 9.94 -5.09
CA ALA A 151 9.26 11.35 -4.70
C ALA A 151 9.44 12.27 -5.91
N GLN A 152 10.35 11.91 -6.81
CA GLN A 152 10.58 12.66 -8.05
C GLN A 152 9.32 12.65 -8.93
N SER A 153 8.67 11.50 -9.02
CA SER A 153 7.43 11.33 -9.77
C SER A 153 6.30 12.22 -9.25
N VAL A 154 6.09 12.26 -7.92
CA VAL A 154 5.09 13.15 -7.29
C VAL A 154 5.42 14.61 -7.56
N LEU A 155 6.67 15.03 -7.40
CA LEU A 155 7.12 16.39 -7.70
C LEU A 155 6.78 16.80 -9.14
N TRP A 156 7.15 15.97 -10.12
CA TRP A 156 6.89 16.23 -11.53
C TRP A 156 5.41 16.23 -11.89
N SER A 157 4.62 15.37 -11.26
CA SER A 157 3.17 15.35 -11.50
C SER A 157 2.49 16.68 -11.11
N HIS A 158 2.99 17.35 -10.06
CA HIS A 158 2.52 18.68 -9.69
C HIS A 158 2.92 19.74 -10.72
N GLN A 159 4.13 19.64 -11.30
CA GLN A 159 4.65 20.61 -12.27
C GLN A 159 3.90 20.59 -13.61
N ILE A 160 3.49 19.42 -14.09
CA ILE A 160 2.72 19.28 -15.35
C ILE A 160 1.23 19.59 -15.20
N GLY A 161 0.79 20.04 -14.03
CA GLY A 161 -0.58 20.47 -13.84
C GLY A 161 -1.60 19.33 -13.78
N TYR A 162 -1.19 18.09 -13.47
CA TYR A 162 -2.15 17.04 -13.07
C TYR A 162 -2.99 17.48 -11.85
N GLY A 163 -2.54 18.52 -11.13
CA GLY A 163 -3.24 19.11 -10.00
C GLY A 163 -3.39 18.12 -8.85
N SER A 164 -3.98 18.57 -7.74
CA SER A 164 -4.40 17.71 -6.64
C SER A 164 -5.64 16.86 -6.97
N ALA A 165 -5.87 16.55 -8.25
CA ALA A 165 -7.09 15.92 -8.75
C ALA A 165 -6.82 14.73 -9.71
N GLY A 166 -5.56 14.48 -10.10
CA GLY A 166 -5.20 13.31 -10.89
C GLY A 166 -5.16 12.04 -10.06
N ALA A 167 -6.05 11.09 -10.35
CA ALA A 167 -6.08 9.74 -9.81
C ALA A 167 -4.69 9.07 -9.63
N PRO A 168 -3.78 9.11 -10.64
CA PRO A 168 -2.43 8.54 -10.50
C PRO A 168 -1.58 9.24 -9.44
N VAL A 169 -1.63 10.58 -9.37
CA VAL A 169 -0.81 11.39 -8.43
C VAL A 169 -1.08 11.00 -6.98
N HIS A 170 -2.34 10.76 -6.65
CA HIS A 170 -2.73 10.32 -5.31
C HIS A 170 -2.27 8.91 -4.99
N LEU A 171 -2.35 7.98 -5.94
CA LEU A 171 -1.81 6.62 -5.79
C LEU A 171 -0.30 6.67 -5.56
N MET A 172 0.42 7.45 -6.37
CA MET A 172 1.87 7.64 -6.30
C MET A 172 2.29 8.28 -4.97
N THR A 173 1.52 9.24 -4.47
CA THR A 173 1.75 9.88 -3.17
C THR A 173 1.48 8.93 -2.01
N ALA A 174 0.37 8.17 -2.06
CA ALA A 174 0.05 7.18 -1.03
C ALA A 174 1.11 6.07 -0.96
N LEU A 175 1.57 5.59 -2.11
CA LEU A 175 2.65 4.61 -2.21
C LEU A 175 3.96 5.18 -1.67
N LEU A 176 4.39 6.37 -2.10
CA LEU A 176 5.61 7.04 -1.59
C LEU A 176 5.62 7.08 -0.06
N GLU A 177 4.53 7.53 0.52
CA GLU A 177 4.45 7.68 1.95
C GLU A 177 4.35 6.34 2.67
N TRP A 178 3.70 5.32 2.09
CA TRP A 178 3.80 3.94 2.57
C TRP A 178 5.25 3.47 2.60
N VAL A 179 5.99 3.66 1.51
CA VAL A 179 7.42 3.29 1.45
C VAL A 179 8.21 4.04 2.53
N ARG A 180 7.95 5.34 2.73
CA ARG A 180 8.58 6.11 3.82
C ARG A 180 8.23 5.59 5.20
N LEU A 181 6.97 5.21 5.44
CA LEU A 181 6.55 4.58 6.69
C LEU A 181 7.32 3.29 6.95
N THR A 182 7.53 2.47 5.92
CA THR A 182 8.28 1.23 6.04
C THR A 182 9.78 1.44 6.31
N GLN A 183 10.32 2.60 5.94
CA GLN A 183 11.72 2.99 6.22
C GLN A 183 11.87 3.70 7.57
N ALA A 184 10.82 4.37 8.04
CA ALA A 184 10.85 5.20 9.24
C ALA A 184 11.06 4.37 10.52
N ALA A 185 12.06 4.76 11.32
CA ALA A 185 12.19 4.28 12.69
C ALA A 185 10.96 4.68 13.52
N ARG A 186 10.61 3.88 14.53
CA ARG A 186 9.36 3.87 15.33
C ARG A 186 8.74 5.22 15.76
N SER A 187 9.42 6.36 15.67
CA SER A 187 8.96 7.69 16.10
C SER A 187 8.35 8.59 15.01
N GLU A 188 8.65 8.36 13.73
CA GLU A 188 8.06 9.10 12.59
C GLU A 188 6.78 8.51 11.94
N PRO A 189 6.40 7.22 12.13
CA PRO A 189 5.28 6.62 11.42
C PRO A 189 3.94 7.35 11.60
N ILE A 190 3.63 7.81 12.82
CA ILE A 190 2.35 8.47 13.11
C ILE A 190 2.21 9.76 12.29
N ARG A 191 3.25 10.60 12.25
CA ARG A 191 3.24 11.89 11.56
C ARG A 191 3.15 11.73 10.04
N LEU A 192 3.87 10.76 9.48
CA LEU A 192 3.80 10.44 8.05
C LEU A 192 2.41 9.91 7.71
N SER A 193 1.88 9.03 8.56
CA SER A 193 0.56 8.44 8.39
C SER A 193 -0.59 9.47 8.43
N GLU A 194 -0.51 10.48 9.32
CA GLU A 194 -1.43 11.62 9.33
C GLU A 194 -1.38 12.44 8.03
N LYS A 195 -0.20 12.68 7.47
CA LYS A 195 -0.05 13.37 6.17
C LYS A 195 -0.71 12.58 5.04
N VAL A 196 -0.53 11.27 5.01
CA VAL A 196 -1.18 10.38 4.03
C VAL A 196 -2.70 10.49 4.15
N SER A 197 -3.23 10.36 5.36
CA SER A 197 -4.67 10.47 5.63
C SER A 197 -5.22 11.82 5.15
N ALA A 198 -4.53 12.93 5.42
CA ALA A 198 -4.94 14.26 4.97
C ALA A 198 -4.95 14.43 3.44
N ILE A 199 -4.03 13.78 2.72
CA ILE A 199 -4.02 13.80 1.24
C ILE A 199 -5.15 12.93 0.70
N LEU A 200 -5.34 11.73 1.26
CA LEU A 200 -6.37 10.79 0.83
C LEU A 200 -7.80 11.27 1.13
N GLN A 201 -7.99 12.11 2.16
CA GLN A 201 -9.27 12.76 2.46
C GLN A 201 -9.65 13.87 1.47
N LYS A 202 -8.68 14.49 0.80
CA LYS A 202 -8.94 15.55 -0.18
C LYS A 202 -9.36 15.03 -1.55
N ILE A 203 -9.27 13.72 -1.76
CA ILE A 203 -9.68 13.06 -2.99
C ILE A 203 -11.20 12.96 -2.98
N PRO A 204 -11.91 13.57 -3.96
CA PRO A 204 -13.35 13.42 -4.07
C PRO A 204 -13.73 11.94 -4.12
N ALA A 205 -14.76 11.54 -3.37
CA ALA A 205 -15.24 10.14 -3.35
C ALA A 205 -15.68 9.63 -4.74
N GLU A 206 -15.91 10.54 -5.67
CA GLU A 206 -16.28 10.29 -7.07
C GLU A 206 -15.08 9.92 -7.96
N ILE A 207 -13.85 10.20 -7.51
CA ILE A 207 -12.61 9.69 -8.13
C ILE A 207 -12.35 8.32 -7.48
N ASP A 208 -13.25 7.38 -7.77
CA ASP A 208 -13.22 6.01 -7.28
C ASP A 208 -12.14 5.21 -8.02
N VAL A 209 -10.89 5.50 -7.68
CA VAL A 209 -9.76 4.67 -8.11
C VAL A 209 -9.57 3.65 -7.01
N VAL A 210 -10.08 2.45 -7.28
CA VAL A 210 -10.10 1.31 -6.36
C VAL A 210 -8.75 1.06 -5.66
N ASP A 211 -7.62 1.36 -6.30
CA ASP A 211 -6.27 1.20 -5.74
C ASP A 211 -5.99 2.13 -4.57
N ILE A 212 -6.51 3.35 -4.61
CA ILE A 212 -6.35 4.34 -3.54
C ILE A 212 -7.02 3.83 -2.26
N HIS A 213 -8.14 3.12 -2.39
CA HIS A 213 -8.86 2.58 -1.24
C HIS A 213 -8.12 1.43 -0.55
N ALA A 214 -7.41 0.57 -1.29
CA ALA A 214 -6.61 -0.49 -0.68
C ALA A 214 -5.48 0.08 0.17
N TRP A 215 -4.78 1.11 -0.32
CA TRP A 215 -3.77 1.82 0.46
C TRP A 215 -4.36 2.56 1.67
N ARG A 216 -5.55 3.17 1.54
CA ARG A 216 -6.27 3.80 2.67
C ARG A 216 -6.57 2.80 3.78
N VAL A 217 -7.08 1.63 3.42
CA VAL A 217 -7.41 0.59 4.39
C VAL A 217 -6.16 0.13 5.12
N ARG A 218 -5.07 -0.17 4.41
CA ARG A 218 -3.79 -0.55 5.04
C ARG A 218 -3.32 0.51 6.02
N LEU A 219 -3.40 1.79 5.64
CA LEU A 219 -3.02 2.90 6.51
C LEU A 219 -3.88 2.97 7.77
N TRP A 220 -5.21 2.94 7.64
CA TRP A 220 -6.13 2.98 8.78
C TRP A 220 -5.89 1.82 9.73
N LEU A 221 -5.65 0.62 9.19
CA LEU A 221 -5.35 -0.56 9.99
C LEU A 221 -4.01 -0.40 10.76
N VAL A 222 -2.97 0.15 10.13
CA VAL A 222 -1.68 0.44 10.80
C VAL A 222 -1.83 1.54 11.87
N GLN A 223 -2.70 2.53 11.65
CA GLN A 223 -2.99 3.60 12.62
C GLN A 223 -3.88 3.13 13.78
N GLY A 224 -4.53 1.97 13.66
CA GLY A 224 -5.56 1.52 14.61
C GLY A 224 -6.93 2.16 14.39
N ASP A 225 -7.13 2.89 13.29
CA ASP A 225 -8.39 3.55 12.91
C ASP A 225 -9.41 2.56 12.31
N LEU A 226 -9.70 1.47 13.03
CA LEU A 226 -10.60 0.40 12.58
C LEU A 226 -11.98 0.93 12.18
N ALA A 227 -12.50 1.96 12.87
CA ALA A 227 -13.80 2.54 12.57
C ALA A 227 -13.91 3.10 11.14
N LEU A 228 -12.84 3.75 10.64
CA LEU A 228 -12.82 4.27 9.26
C LEU A 228 -12.78 3.14 8.24
N ALA A 229 -11.97 2.10 8.52
CA ALA A 229 -11.87 0.92 7.67
C ALA A 229 -13.22 0.15 7.59
N VAL A 230 -13.91 -0.02 8.71
CA VAL A 230 -15.25 -0.66 8.76
C VAL A 230 -16.28 0.17 7.99
N ARG A 231 -16.33 1.49 8.20
CA ARG A 231 -17.27 2.35 7.47
C ARG A 231 -17.08 2.26 5.95
N TRP A 232 -15.83 2.22 5.49
CA TRP A 232 -15.52 2.01 4.08
C TRP A 232 -15.99 0.62 3.60
N ALA A 233 -15.76 -0.43 4.39
CA ALA A 233 -16.18 -1.79 4.05
C ALA A 233 -17.71 -1.92 3.95
N GLU A 234 -18.46 -1.26 4.83
CA GLU A 234 -19.92 -1.20 4.79
C GLU A 234 -20.43 -0.46 3.54
N ALA A 235 -19.84 0.68 3.21
CA ALA A 235 -20.17 1.42 1.99
C ALA A 235 -19.93 0.58 0.72
N CYS A 236 -18.85 -0.22 0.71
CA CYS A 236 -18.59 -1.16 -0.36
C CYS A 236 -19.66 -2.25 -0.45
N LYS A 237 -20.10 -2.83 0.67
CA LYS A 237 -21.15 -3.86 0.69
C LYS A 237 -22.51 -3.34 0.21
N ALA A 238 -22.79 -2.06 0.43
CA ALA A 238 -24.06 -1.41 0.02
C ALA A 238 -24.13 -1.09 -1.49
N GLY A 239 -23.00 -1.02 -2.18
CA GLY A 239 -22.96 -0.80 -3.64
C GLY A 239 -22.95 -2.11 -4.43
N GLU A 240 -23.60 -2.12 -5.60
CA GLU A 240 -23.45 -3.23 -6.56
C GLU A 240 -21.98 -3.38 -6.96
N ARG A 241 -21.47 -4.62 -6.91
CA ARG A 241 -20.12 -4.93 -7.38
C ARG A 241 -20.12 -4.81 -8.91
N PRO A 242 -19.30 -3.94 -9.52
CA PRO A 242 -19.16 -3.93 -10.96
C PRO A 242 -18.56 -5.28 -11.42
N PRO A 243 -19.03 -5.85 -12.54
CA PRO A 243 -18.45 -7.06 -13.09
C PRO A 243 -17.02 -6.77 -13.59
N ASN A 244 -16.05 -7.55 -13.07
CA ASN A 244 -14.70 -7.87 -13.58
C ASN A 244 -13.46 -7.15 -12.98
N ALA A 245 -12.32 -7.88 -12.98
CA ALA A 245 -11.01 -7.91 -12.28
C ALA A 245 -10.35 -6.74 -11.52
N TRP A 246 -10.49 -5.46 -11.88
CA TRP A 246 -9.90 -4.40 -11.02
C TRP A 246 -10.52 -4.24 -9.59
N PRO A 247 -11.67 -4.90 -9.24
CA PRO A 247 -12.15 -5.11 -7.88
C PRO A 247 -11.22 -5.92 -6.97
N LEU A 248 -10.13 -6.49 -7.48
CA LEU A 248 -9.22 -7.32 -6.68
C LEU A 248 -8.59 -6.53 -5.53
N HIS A 249 -8.12 -5.31 -5.75
CA HIS A 249 -7.59 -4.47 -4.67
C HIS A 249 -8.66 -4.10 -3.63
N ARG A 250 -9.92 -3.91 -4.06
CA ARG A 250 -11.06 -3.73 -3.15
C ARG A 250 -11.33 -4.98 -2.32
N ASP A 251 -11.40 -6.15 -2.94
CA ASP A 251 -11.69 -7.42 -2.26
C ASP A 251 -10.58 -7.78 -1.26
N LEU A 252 -9.32 -7.57 -1.62
CA LEU A 252 -8.17 -7.73 -0.74
C LEU A 252 -8.27 -6.78 0.47
N ALA A 253 -8.59 -5.51 0.23
CA ALA A 253 -8.78 -4.54 1.31
C ALA A 253 -9.97 -4.91 2.20
N LEU A 254 -11.11 -5.34 1.63
CA LEU A 254 -12.26 -5.83 2.40
C LEU A 254 -11.88 -7.04 3.26
N ALA A 255 -11.11 -7.99 2.73
CA ALA A 255 -10.61 -9.12 3.49
C ALA A 255 -9.74 -8.67 4.67
N GLN A 256 -8.85 -7.70 4.48
CA GLN A 256 -8.03 -7.13 5.57
C GLN A 256 -8.91 -6.45 6.65
N VAL A 257 -9.96 -5.73 6.28
CA VAL A 257 -10.90 -5.15 7.27
C VAL A 257 -11.66 -6.25 8.02
N LEU A 258 -12.11 -7.30 7.33
CA LEU A 258 -12.80 -8.43 7.96
C LEU A 258 -11.90 -9.22 8.90
N MET A 259 -10.62 -9.38 8.54
CA MET A 259 -9.60 -9.93 9.43
C MET A 259 -9.46 -9.12 10.72
N ALA A 260 -9.35 -7.79 10.59
CA ALA A 260 -9.26 -6.89 11.73
C ALA A 260 -10.52 -6.92 12.61
N GLN A 261 -11.69 -7.16 12.02
CA GLN A 261 -12.96 -7.38 12.72
C GLN A 261 -13.13 -8.80 13.29
N ARG A 262 -12.13 -9.68 13.15
CA ARG A 262 -12.19 -11.09 13.56
C ARG A 262 -13.34 -11.87 12.91
N GLN A 263 -13.59 -11.62 11.63
CA GLN A 263 -14.58 -12.31 10.81
C GLN A 263 -13.89 -13.17 9.72
N PRO A 264 -13.18 -14.24 10.11
CA PRO A 264 -12.32 -14.98 9.18
C PRO A 264 -13.10 -15.70 8.08
N GLU A 265 -14.28 -16.23 8.36
CA GLU A 265 -15.10 -16.95 7.36
C GLU A 265 -15.51 -16.02 6.21
N GLN A 266 -16.02 -14.83 6.53
CA GLN A 266 -16.37 -13.82 5.51
C GLN A 266 -15.14 -13.37 4.72
N ALA A 267 -13.99 -13.22 5.39
CA ALA A 267 -12.74 -12.86 4.72
C ALA A 267 -12.31 -13.94 3.71
N LEU A 268 -12.35 -15.22 4.12
CA LEU A 268 -12.02 -16.36 3.25
C LEU A 268 -12.99 -16.47 2.06
N ASP A 269 -14.28 -16.20 2.24
CA ASP A 269 -15.26 -16.20 1.13
C ASP A 269 -15.00 -15.10 0.10
N ILE A 270 -14.54 -13.92 0.54
CA ILE A 270 -14.11 -12.85 -0.36
C ILE A 270 -12.82 -13.25 -1.09
N LEU A 271 -11.81 -13.74 -0.37
CA LEU A 271 -10.53 -14.13 -0.95
C LEU A 271 -10.68 -15.29 -1.93
N LYS A 272 -11.56 -16.27 -1.65
CA LYS A 272 -11.85 -17.38 -2.58
C LYS A 272 -12.31 -16.87 -3.94
N ARG A 273 -13.23 -15.88 -3.96
CA ARG A 273 -13.72 -15.24 -5.19
C ARG A 273 -12.62 -14.40 -5.84
N ALA A 274 -11.89 -13.61 -5.08
CA ALA A 274 -10.76 -12.81 -5.59
C ALA A 274 -9.72 -13.70 -6.30
N ARG A 275 -9.37 -14.86 -5.75
CA ARG A 275 -8.44 -15.79 -6.42
C ARG A 275 -9.00 -16.36 -7.71
N GLN A 276 -10.30 -16.68 -7.76
CA GLN A 276 -10.94 -17.18 -8.98
C GLN A 276 -10.92 -16.11 -10.07
N ASP A 277 -11.28 -14.88 -9.72
CA ASP A 277 -11.26 -13.74 -10.64
C ASP A 277 -9.83 -13.49 -11.14
N ALA A 278 -8.85 -13.41 -10.24
CA ALA A 278 -7.44 -13.21 -10.58
C ALA A 278 -6.90 -14.29 -11.54
N ARG A 279 -7.28 -15.55 -11.33
CA ARG A 279 -6.93 -16.65 -12.24
C ARG A 279 -7.58 -16.52 -13.62
N SER A 280 -8.81 -16.02 -13.68
CA SER A 280 -9.53 -15.85 -14.95
C SER A 280 -9.04 -14.66 -15.79
N THR A 281 -8.36 -13.70 -15.16
CA THR A 281 -8.00 -12.41 -15.80
C THR A 281 -6.49 -12.20 -15.93
N ASP A 282 -5.69 -13.26 -15.83
CA ASP A 282 -4.21 -13.21 -15.78
C ASP A 282 -3.66 -12.28 -14.67
N GLY A 283 -4.41 -12.05 -13.59
CA GLY A 283 -4.08 -11.14 -12.50
C GLY A 283 -3.15 -11.75 -11.45
N GLN A 284 -1.99 -12.28 -11.85
CA GLN A 284 -1.11 -13.03 -10.95
C GLN A 284 -0.68 -12.24 -9.71
N GLY A 285 -0.43 -10.93 -9.84
CA GLY A 285 -0.06 -10.09 -8.69
C GLY A 285 -1.13 -10.07 -7.60
N CYS A 286 -2.40 -10.00 -8.00
CA CYS A 286 -3.53 -10.07 -7.07
C CYS A 286 -3.73 -11.47 -6.48
N LEU A 287 -3.47 -12.52 -7.28
CA LEU A 287 -3.52 -13.91 -6.81
C LEU A 287 -2.51 -14.15 -5.68
N ILE A 288 -1.27 -13.67 -5.84
CA ILE A 288 -0.22 -13.75 -4.81
C ILE A 288 -0.71 -13.08 -3.53
N GLN A 289 -1.20 -11.84 -3.60
CA GLN A 289 -1.70 -11.11 -2.42
C GLN A 289 -2.88 -11.82 -1.74
N ALA A 290 -3.81 -12.38 -2.50
CA ALA A 290 -4.95 -13.10 -1.96
C ALA A 290 -4.54 -14.36 -1.19
N LEU A 291 -3.61 -15.14 -1.76
CA LEU A 291 -3.06 -16.35 -1.13
C LEU A 291 -2.25 -16.01 0.14
N THR A 292 -1.49 -14.91 0.11
CA THR A 292 -0.77 -14.39 1.29
C THR A 292 -1.72 -14.06 2.44
N LEU A 293 -2.82 -13.34 2.17
CA LEU A 293 -3.84 -13.04 3.18
C LEU A 293 -4.57 -14.29 3.68
N GLU A 294 -4.88 -15.24 2.79
CA GLU A 294 -5.51 -16.52 3.17
C GLU A 294 -4.62 -17.33 4.13
N ALA A 295 -3.31 -17.39 3.87
CA ALA A 295 -2.34 -18.02 4.75
C ALA A 295 -2.34 -17.36 6.15
N LEU A 296 -2.30 -16.03 6.21
CA LEU A 296 -2.35 -15.28 7.46
C LEU A 296 -3.65 -15.50 8.25
N ILE A 297 -4.79 -15.59 7.55
CA ILE A 297 -6.08 -15.92 8.18
C ILE A 297 -6.03 -17.31 8.80
N HIS A 298 -5.55 -18.31 8.08
CA HIS A 298 -5.44 -19.67 8.62
C HIS A 298 -4.51 -19.74 9.83
N GLN A 299 -3.36 -19.06 9.78
CA GLN A 299 -2.43 -18.94 10.90
C GLN A 299 -3.10 -18.29 12.12
N ALA A 300 -3.78 -17.16 11.93
CA ALA A 300 -4.44 -16.43 13.01
C ALA A 300 -5.54 -17.25 13.69
N ASN A 301 -6.12 -18.23 12.99
CA ASN A 301 -7.12 -19.16 13.51
C ASN A 301 -6.52 -20.49 14.00
N GLY A 302 -5.20 -20.59 14.17
CA GLY A 302 -4.53 -21.78 14.71
C GLY A 302 -4.37 -22.94 13.72
N HIS A 303 -4.74 -22.77 12.45
CA HIS A 303 -4.69 -23.83 11.44
C HIS A 303 -3.38 -23.77 10.63
N MET A 304 -2.24 -24.02 11.29
CA MET A 304 -0.92 -23.89 10.66
C MET A 304 -0.76 -24.72 9.38
N ASP A 305 -1.18 -25.99 9.39
CA ASP A 305 -1.05 -26.85 8.21
C ASP A 305 -1.89 -26.36 7.03
N ARG A 306 -3.07 -25.77 7.30
CA ARG A 306 -3.91 -25.14 6.27
C ARG A 306 -3.30 -23.85 5.75
N ALA A 307 -2.56 -23.10 6.57
CA ALA A 307 -1.93 -21.85 6.18
C ALA A 307 -0.79 -22.06 5.16
N LEU A 308 -0.11 -23.20 5.23
CA LEU A 308 1.06 -23.46 4.39
C LEU A 308 0.71 -23.81 2.94
N THR A 309 -0.48 -24.34 2.68
CA THR A 309 -0.93 -24.66 1.32
C THR A 309 -1.03 -23.39 0.44
N PRO A 310 -1.81 -22.35 0.80
CA PRO A 310 -1.85 -21.12 0.02
C PRO A 310 -0.52 -20.36 0.06
N LEU A 311 0.24 -20.44 1.16
CA LEU A 311 1.58 -19.82 1.22
C LEU A 311 2.55 -20.44 0.21
N ALA A 312 2.60 -21.77 0.11
CA ALA A 312 3.48 -22.46 -0.84
C ALA A 312 3.16 -22.07 -2.29
N GLU A 313 1.87 -21.95 -2.62
CA GLU A 313 1.42 -21.47 -3.92
C GLU A 313 1.85 -20.02 -4.15
N ALA A 314 1.61 -19.13 -3.17
CA ALA A 314 2.01 -17.73 -3.26
C ALA A 314 3.52 -17.58 -3.50
N LEU A 315 4.35 -18.30 -2.74
CA LEU A 315 5.81 -18.28 -2.86
C LEU A 315 6.28 -18.78 -4.24
N THR A 316 5.65 -19.83 -4.75
CA THR A 316 5.98 -20.41 -6.06
C THR A 316 5.69 -19.43 -7.20
N LEU A 317 4.54 -18.73 -7.13
CA LEU A 317 4.15 -17.72 -8.12
C LEU A 317 4.99 -16.44 -8.01
N ALA A 318 5.38 -16.08 -6.80
CA ALA A 318 6.09 -14.86 -6.48
C ALA A 318 7.59 -14.89 -6.84
N ARG A 319 8.24 -16.05 -6.66
CA ARG A 319 9.68 -16.22 -6.84
C ARG A 319 10.20 -15.75 -8.21
N PRO A 320 9.62 -16.12 -9.37
CA PRO A 320 10.18 -15.75 -10.68
C PRO A 320 10.20 -14.25 -10.93
N ALA A 321 9.25 -13.51 -10.35
CA ALA A 321 9.14 -12.07 -10.48
C ALA A 321 9.82 -11.30 -9.33
N GLY A 322 10.35 -12.00 -8.32
CA GLY A 322 11.12 -11.41 -7.23
C GLY A 322 10.29 -10.64 -6.19
N TYR A 323 9.01 -10.97 -6.00
CA TYR A 323 8.18 -10.29 -4.99
C TYR A 323 8.84 -10.39 -3.60
N MET A 324 8.87 -9.31 -2.82
CA MET A 324 9.38 -9.34 -1.46
C MET A 324 8.46 -8.60 -0.51
N ARG A 325 8.12 -7.34 -0.82
CA ARG A 325 7.34 -6.50 0.10
C ARG A 325 5.94 -7.02 0.34
N THR A 326 5.35 -7.72 -0.64
CA THR A 326 4.08 -8.41 -0.46
C THR A 326 4.10 -9.41 0.71
N PHE A 327 5.25 -9.96 1.08
CA PHE A 327 5.40 -10.82 2.27
C PHE A 327 6.01 -10.07 3.46
N VAL A 328 7.06 -9.28 3.24
CA VAL A 328 7.80 -8.61 4.32
C VAL A 328 6.93 -7.60 5.07
N ASP A 329 6.05 -6.88 4.36
CA ASP A 329 5.19 -5.86 4.96
C ASP A 329 4.12 -6.45 5.89
N GLU A 330 3.79 -7.74 5.75
CA GLU A 330 2.85 -8.47 6.63
C GLU A 330 3.47 -8.77 8.01
N GLY A 331 4.77 -8.52 8.19
CA GLY A 331 5.42 -8.42 9.50
C GLY A 331 5.61 -9.76 10.23
N PRO A 332 5.64 -9.76 11.58
CA PRO A 332 6.03 -10.93 12.38
C PRO A 332 5.17 -12.19 12.17
N ALA A 333 3.89 -12.01 11.81
CA ALA A 333 3.00 -13.12 11.50
C ALA A 333 3.51 -13.87 10.27
N MET A 334 3.83 -13.16 9.19
CA MET A 334 4.41 -13.73 7.98
C MET A 334 5.79 -14.33 8.22
N ALA A 335 6.67 -13.66 8.96
CA ALA A 335 7.98 -14.23 9.33
C ALA A 335 7.85 -15.58 10.08
N THR A 336 6.77 -15.77 10.85
CA THR A 336 6.49 -17.05 11.52
C THR A 336 6.05 -18.12 10.53
N LEU A 337 5.19 -17.77 9.57
CA LEU A 337 4.79 -18.66 8.48
C LEU A 337 5.96 -19.08 7.60
N LEU A 338 6.81 -18.13 7.21
CA LEU A 338 8.00 -18.38 6.41
C LEU A 338 8.98 -19.33 7.11
N ARG A 339 9.21 -19.18 8.43
CA ARG A 339 10.02 -20.15 9.20
C ARG A 339 9.40 -21.55 9.22
N GLN A 340 8.08 -21.67 9.25
CA GLN A 340 7.38 -22.95 9.17
C GLN A 340 7.43 -23.56 7.76
N ALA A 341 7.47 -22.73 6.73
CA ALA A 341 7.66 -23.13 5.35
C ALA A 341 9.10 -23.64 5.11
N ALA A 342 10.11 -22.92 5.61
CA ALA A 342 11.51 -23.34 5.59
C ALA A 342 11.71 -24.70 6.28
N ALA A 343 11.10 -24.91 7.45
CA ALA A 343 11.17 -26.19 8.17
C ALA A 343 10.56 -27.38 7.41
N ARG A 344 9.73 -27.12 6.39
CA ARG A 344 9.11 -28.12 5.51
C ARG A 344 9.69 -28.10 4.09
N ASP A 345 10.81 -27.42 3.88
CA ASP A 345 11.51 -27.33 2.59
C ASP A 345 10.66 -26.73 1.45
N ILE A 346 9.75 -25.81 1.80
CA ILE A 346 8.90 -25.11 0.82
C ILE A 346 9.68 -23.93 0.25
N VAL A 347 10.13 -24.05 -1.00
CA VAL A 347 10.86 -23.00 -1.75
C VAL A 347 12.02 -22.39 -0.91
N PRO A 348 12.96 -23.23 -0.41
CA PRO A 348 13.86 -22.89 0.69
C PRO A 348 14.75 -21.67 0.39
N GLU A 349 15.36 -21.57 -0.80
CA GLU A 349 16.27 -20.45 -1.09
C GLU A 349 15.55 -19.10 -1.10
N TYR A 350 14.32 -19.09 -1.61
CA TYR A 350 13.50 -17.87 -1.68
C TYR A 350 12.92 -17.51 -0.32
N VAL A 351 12.54 -18.50 0.49
CA VAL A 351 12.10 -18.26 1.87
C VAL A 351 13.24 -17.67 2.72
N ASP A 352 14.46 -18.17 2.57
CA ASP A 352 15.64 -17.60 3.25
C ASP A 352 15.91 -16.17 2.82
N GLU A 353 15.78 -15.88 1.52
CA GLU A 353 15.88 -14.53 0.98
C GLU A 353 14.84 -13.59 1.61
N LEU A 354 13.57 -14.00 1.65
CA LEU A 354 12.48 -13.25 2.29
C LEU A 354 12.73 -13.05 3.78
N LEU A 355 13.16 -14.09 4.51
CA LEU A 355 13.46 -14.00 5.94
C LEU A 355 14.62 -13.03 6.22
N SER A 356 15.60 -12.94 5.33
CA SER A 356 16.71 -12.00 5.45
C SER A 356 16.29 -10.53 5.27
N ALA A 357 15.20 -10.30 4.54
CA ALA A 357 14.63 -8.99 4.25
C ALA A 357 13.74 -8.45 5.37
N PHE A 358 13.26 -9.29 6.29
CA PHE A 358 12.67 -8.78 7.53
C PHE A 358 13.73 -7.96 8.26
N PRO A 359 13.33 -6.85 8.91
CA PRO A 359 14.23 -6.19 9.84
C PRO A 359 14.75 -7.29 10.73
N ARG A 360 16.08 -7.44 10.84
CA ARG A 360 16.65 -8.33 11.85
C ARG A 360 15.87 -7.96 13.09
N GLN A 361 15.03 -8.88 13.58
CA GLN A 361 14.72 -8.88 14.98
C GLN A 361 16.13 -8.80 15.53
N SER A 362 16.51 -7.64 16.08
CA SER A 362 17.47 -7.64 17.16
C SER A 362 16.97 -8.81 17.96
N ALA A 363 17.69 -9.94 17.87
CA ALA A 363 17.43 -11.09 18.69
C ALA A 363 17.09 -10.45 20.01
N MET A 364 15.86 -10.65 20.51
CA MET A 364 15.44 -10.03 21.77
C MET A 364 16.68 -10.07 22.63
N PRO A 365 17.33 -8.93 22.94
CA PRO A 365 18.60 -8.98 23.63
C PRO A 365 18.22 -9.68 24.90
N ASP A 366 18.68 -10.92 25.02
CA ASP A 366 18.37 -11.87 26.07
C ASP A 366 18.14 -11.10 27.35
N LEU A 367 16.87 -10.84 27.73
CA LEU A 367 16.40 -9.73 28.59
C LEU A 367 17.53 -9.10 29.41
N GLN A 368 18.37 -8.30 28.75
CA GLN A 368 19.43 -7.59 29.41
C GLN A 368 18.83 -6.21 29.57
N PRO A 369 18.43 -5.83 30.80
CA PRO A 369 17.82 -4.53 31.03
C PRO A 369 18.73 -3.48 30.41
N VAL A 370 18.20 -2.76 29.43
CA VAL A 370 18.85 -1.58 28.87
C VAL A 370 19.21 -0.73 30.09
N PRO A 371 20.50 -0.45 30.33
CA PRO A 371 20.88 0.36 31.47
C PRO A 371 20.18 1.69 31.26
N LEU A 372 19.28 2.04 32.18
CA LEU A 372 18.87 3.42 32.31
C LEU A 372 20.16 4.24 32.37
N ILE A 373 20.25 5.32 31.59
CA ILE A 373 21.42 6.21 31.57
C ILE A 373 21.81 6.61 33.00
N GLU A 374 20.83 6.62 33.92
CA GLU A 374 21.01 6.35 35.34
C GLU A 374 19.89 5.42 35.87
N PRO A 375 20.20 4.32 36.58
CA PRO A 375 19.18 3.49 37.22
C PRO A 375 18.27 4.31 38.17
N LEU A 376 16.98 4.00 38.17
CA LEU A 376 16.07 4.49 39.19
C LEU A 376 16.54 3.95 40.54
N SER A 377 16.66 4.83 41.53
CA SER A 377 16.91 4.40 42.91
C SER A 377 15.74 3.56 43.43
N SER A 378 15.98 2.70 44.42
CA SER A 378 14.92 1.90 45.06
C SER A 378 13.72 2.76 45.49
N ARG A 379 14.00 4.00 45.94
CA ARG A 379 12.97 4.95 46.35
C ARG A 379 12.17 5.52 45.18
N GLU A 380 12.80 5.72 44.03
CA GLU A 380 12.12 6.14 42.81
C GLU A 380 11.23 5.02 42.24
N VAL A 381 11.66 3.75 42.35
CA VAL A 381 10.86 2.58 41.99
C VAL A 381 9.62 2.43 42.88
N GLU A 382 9.77 2.61 44.19
CA GLU A 382 8.63 2.60 45.13
C GLU A 382 7.60 3.68 44.81
N VAL A 383 8.07 4.92 44.58
CA VAL A 383 7.22 6.04 44.18
C VAL A 383 6.51 5.71 42.87
N LEU A 384 7.23 5.23 41.85
CA LEU A 384 6.68 4.86 40.54
C LEU A 384 5.65 3.72 40.62
N THR A 385 5.86 2.75 41.51
CA THR A 385 4.92 1.65 41.75
C THR A 385 3.62 2.16 42.37
N LEU A 386 3.70 3.03 43.37
CA LEU A 386 2.52 3.68 43.95
C LEU A 386 1.84 4.63 42.95
N MET A 387 2.62 5.23 42.04
CA MET A 387 2.04 6.02 40.97
C MET A 387 1.17 5.17 40.04
N ALA A 388 1.69 4.01 39.63
CA ALA A 388 0.99 3.03 38.81
C ALA A 388 -0.23 2.45 39.51
N ALA A 389 -0.19 2.32 40.85
CA ALA A 389 -1.35 1.94 41.66
C ALA A 389 -2.44 3.03 41.74
N GLY A 390 -2.20 4.23 41.21
CA GLY A 390 -3.18 5.31 41.10
C GLY A 390 -3.16 6.33 42.24
N LEU A 391 -2.21 6.23 43.18
CA LEU A 391 -2.16 7.12 44.34
C LEU A 391 -1.67 8.52 43.97
N SER A 392 -2.31 9.56 44.48
CA SER A 392 -1.86 10.95 44.38
C SER A 392 -0.51 11.17 45.09
N ASN A 393 0.18 12.26 44.76
CA ASN A 393 1.47 12.58 45.40
C ASN A 393 1.34 12.80 46.93
N GLN A 394 0.16 13.21 47.41
CA GLN A 394 -0.12 13.33 48.85
C GLN A 394 -0.25 11.96 49.51
N GLU A 395 -1.02 11.05 48.91
CA GLU A 395 -1.18 9.68 49.43
C GLU A 395 0.14 8.89 49.38
N ILE A 396 0.98 9.14 48.36
CA ILE A 396 2.33 8.59 48.29
C ILE A 396 3.21 9.15 49.41
N ALA A 397 3.13 10.46 49.68
CA ALA A 397 3.88 11.11 50.75
C ALA A 397 3.52 10.53 52.12
N ASP A 398 2.22 10.36 52.37
CA ASP A 398 1.71 9.80 53.63
C ASP A 398 2.10 8.32 53.79
N ARG A 399 1.98 7.51 52.73
CA ARG A 399 2.30 6.08 52.75
C ARG A 399 3.79 5.80 52.89
N LEU A 400 4.63 6.66 52.33
CA LEU A 400 6.08 6.52 52.38
C LEU A 400 6.72 7.32 53.53
N ILE A 401 5.93 8.03 54.34
CA ILE A 401 6.38 8.92 55.42
C ILE A 401 7.43 9.92 54.89
N LEU A 402 7.06 10.65 53.83
CA LEU A 402 7.88 11.67 53.18
C LEU A 402 7.15 13.02 53.16
N ALA A 403 7.90 14.12 53.06
CA ALA A 403 7.31 15.40 52.69
C ALA A 403 6.80 15.39 51.24
N LEU A 404 5.69 16.07 50.95
CA LEU A 404 5.12 16.19 49.60
C LEU A 404 6.15 16.74 48.57
N GLY A 405 7.00 17.67 48.99
CA GLY A 405 8.09 18.21 48.16
C GLY A 405 9.09 17.14 47.72
N THR A 406 9.38 16.16 48.56
CA THR A 406 10.28 15.04 48.27
C THR A 406 9.68 14.10 47.22
N VAL A 407 8.38 13.81 47.30
CA VAL A 407 7.67 13.01 46.28
C VAL A 407 7.66 13.71 44.93
N LYS A 408 7.45 15.03 44.89
CA LYS A 408 7.54 15.83 43.65
C LYS A 408 8.95 15.80 43.05
N LYS A 409 10.00 15.86 43.88
CA LYS A 409 11.39 15.74 43.43
C LYS A 409 11.67 14.36 42.83
N HIS A 410 11.25 13.27 43.49
CA HIS A 410 11.35 11.93 42.93
C HIS A 410 10.57 11.79 41.62
N SER A 411 9.37 12.36 41.52
CA SER A 411 8.57 12.37 40.28
C SER A 411 9.32 13.02 39.12
N HIS A 412 9.95 14.17 39.37
CA HIS A 412 10.72 14.90 38.37
C HIS A 412 11.95 14.12 37.91
N ASN A 413 12.69 13.52 38.85
CA ASN A 413 13.84 12.66 38.55
C ASN A 413 13.44 11.41 37.75
N ILE A 414 12.33 10.77 38.12
CA ILE A 414 11.77 9.62 37.38
C ILE A 414 11.48 10.02 35.93
N TYR A 415 10.86 11.18 35.71
CA TYR A 415 10.55 11.65 34.35
C TYR A 415 11.81 11.92 33.53
N GLY A 416 12.82 12.55 34.15
CA GLY A 416 14.12 12.77 33.53
C GLY A 416 14.82 11.46 33.15
N LYS A 417 14.87 10.49 34.08
CA LYS A 417 15.53 9.19 33.89
C LYS A 417 14.80 8.28 32.90
N LEU A 418 13.48 8.38 32.82
CA LEU A 418 12.66 7.62 31.86
C LEU A 418 12.48 8.34 30.51
N GLY A 419 12.95 9.58 30.37
CA GLY A 419 12.84 10.38 29.14
C GLY A 419 11.41 10.80 28.80
N VAL A 420 10.54 10.94 29.80
CA VAL A 420 9.11 11.23 29.64
C VAL A 420 8.73 12.58 30.23
N ARG A 421 7.54 13.10 29.89
CA ARG A 421 7.09 14.43 30.35
C ARG A 421 5.85 14.41 31.23
N SER A 422 5.20 13.25 31.38
CA SER A 422 3.99 13.13 32.17
C SER A 422 3.93 11.84 32.97
N ARG A 423 3.09 11.85 34.00
CA ARG A 423 2.84 10.70 34.88
C ARG A 423 2.35 9.47 34.10
N SER A 424 1.40 9.67 33.18
CA SER A 424 0.85 8.58 32.37
C SER A 424 1.91 7.98 31.45
N GLN A 425 2.77 8.82 30.86
CA GLN A 425 3.90 8.36 30.06
C GLN A 425 4.92 7.61 30.91
N ALA A 426 5.20 8.06 32.13
CA ALA A 426 6.11 7.38 33.06
C ALA A 426 5.60 5.98 33.44
N ILE A 427 4.30 5.83 33.70
CA ILE A 427 3.69 4.54 34.03
C ILE A 427 3.74 3.60 32.82
N LEU A 428 3.37 4.09 31.63
CA LEU A 428 3.42 3.29 30.40
C LEU A 428 4.85 2.83 30.10
N ARG A 429 5.82 3.74 30.19
CA ARG A 429 7.23 3.44 29.94
C ARG A 429 7.81 2.48 30.99
N ALA A 430 7.39 2.59 32.24
CA ALA A 430 7.79 1.68 33.31
C ALA A 430 7.23 0.27 33.10
N ALA A 431 6.00 0.14 32.58
CA ALA A 431 5.40 -1.14 32.21
C ALA A 431 6.12 -1.79 31.02
N GLU A 432 6.46 -1.01 29.99
CA GLU A 432 7.28 -1.46 28.85
C GLU A 432 8.68 -1.96 29.29
N LEU A 433 9.25 -1.36 30.33
CA LEU A 433 10.57 -1.70 30.87
C LEU A 433 10.53 -2.77 31.96
N GLY A 434 9.35 -3.28 32.34
CA GLY A 434 9.20 -4.29 33.41
C GLY A 434 9.56 -3.78 34.81
N LEU A 435 9.58 -2.46 35.03
CA LEU A 435 9.94 -1.83 36.31
C LEU A 435 8.79 -1.84 37.33
N ILE A 436 7.58 -2.11 36.86
CA ILE A 436 6.35 -2.22 37.66
C ILE A 436 5.54 -3.43 37.17
N PRO A 437 4.78 -4.10 38.05
CA PRO A 437 3.95 -5.25 37.66
C PRO A 437 2.84 -4.84 36.68
N PRO A 438 2.52 -5.68 35.67
CA PRO A 438 1.41 -5.42 34.75
C PRO A 438 0.08 -5.43 35.51
N ARG A 439 -0.83 -4.51 35.13
CA ARG A 439 -2.18 -4.39 35.69
C ARG A 439 -3.16 -5.35 35.03
#